data_AF-A0A7Y5DVF3-F1
#
_entry.id   AF-A0A7Y5DVF3-F1
#
_cell.length_a   1.000
_cell.length_b   1.000
_cell.length_c   1.000
_cell.angle_alpha   90.00
_cell.angle_beta   90.00
_cell.angle_gamma   90.00
#
_symmetry.space_group_name_H-M   'P 1'
#
loop_
_entity.id
_entity.type
_entity.pdbx_description
1 polymer ?
#
loop_
_entity_poly.entity_id
_entity_poly.type
_entity_poly.pdbx_seq_one_letter_code
_entity_poly.pdbx_strand_id
1 'polypeptide(L)'
;MKKSIISLAISLAMSGAAIAADDFGLKVQNHLKENAKEYFGFIRPIGASESVTVPRIPGQTALDLIKLAPGLKASIVTRKAGNSSDMMAFWPSDTNPTHIVTCIEAGNTEVGTFPSGQPKLTPSVQTVSLATGEVKTILRGMTGCDGIRRTPWNTIVATEETDDGGLYEIL
;
A
#
# COMPACT_ATOMS: atom_id res chain seq x y z
N MET A 1 -53.46 52.76 45.19
CA MET A 1 -52.15 53.20 44.66
C MET A 1 -51.28 51.96 44.42
N LYS A 2 -50.52 51.96 43.32
CA LYS A 2 -49.99 50.78 42.59
C LYS A 2 -49.04 49.90 43.42
N LYS A 3 -49.24 48.58 43.37
CA LYS A 3 -48.29 47.55 43.85
C LYS A 3 -47.31 47.25 42.72
N SER A 4 -46.04 47.61 42.89
CA SER A 4 -44.97 47.23 41.96
C SER A 4 -44.42 45.86 42.36
N ILE A 5 -44.60 44.87 41.48
CA ILE A 5 -43.97 43.56 41.58
C ILE A 5 -42.59 43.68 40.92
N ILE A 6 -41.52 43.50 41.70
CA ILE A 6 -40.14 43.43 41.21
C ILE A 6 -39.89 41.96 40.84
N SER A 7 -39.83 41.66 39.55
CA SER A 7 -39.37 40.36 39.06
C SER A 7 -37.85 40.33 39.02
N LEU A 8 -37.23 39.53 39.89
CA LEU A 8 -35.80 39.27 39.87
C LEU A 8 -35.52 38.14 38.86
N ALA A 9 -35.11 38.48 37.65
CA ALA A 9 -34.66 37.51 36.66
C ALA A 9 -33.24 37.06 37.01
N ILE A 10 -33.10 35.86 37.58
CA ILE A 10 -31.80 35.23 37.82
C ILE A 10 -31.40 34.51 36.53
N SER A 11 -30.56 35.14 35.72
CA SER A 11 -29.88 34.50 34.60
C SER A 11 -28.73 33.64 35.13
N LEU A 12 -28.96 32.34 35.32
CA LEU A 12 -27.87 31.37 35.46
C LEU A 12 -27.16 31.26 34.10
N ALA A 13 -26.05 31.97 33.94
CA ALA A 13 -25.08 31.63 32.90
C ALA A 13 -24.42 30.30 33.32
N MET A 14 -24.93 29.19 32.80
CA MET A 14 -24.20 27.92 32.85
C MET A 14 -22.99 28.04 31.92
N SER A 15 -21.88 28.50 32.47
CA SER A 15 -20.56 28.31 31.88
C SER A 15 -20.24 26.82 31.96
N GLY A 16 -20.77 26.03 31.02
CA GLY A 16 -20.35 24.66 30.83
C GLY A 16 -18.86 24.69 30.51
N ALA A 17 -18.03 24.21 31.43
CA ALA A 17 -16.64 23.96 31.13
C ALA A 17 -16.63 22.95 29.97
N ALA A 18 -16.22 23.40 28.78
CA ALA A 18 -15.91 22.49 27.70
C ALA A 18 -14.72 21.66 28.18
N ILE A 19 -15.00 20.46 28.72
CA ILE A 19 -13.97 19.45 28.94
C ILE A 19 -13.49 19.12 27.54
N ALA A 20 -12.29 19.61 27.19
CA ALA A 20 -11.61 19.18 25.99
C ALA A 20 -11.55 17.65 26.05
N ALA A 21 -12.24 16.99 25.13
CA ALA A 21 -12.19 15.54 25.03
C ALA A 21 -10.73 15.12 24.87
N ASP A 22 -10.32 14.04 25.55
CA ASP A 22 -9.00 13.44 25.34
C ASP A 22 -8.78 13.23 23.84
N ASP A 23 -7.62 13.65 23.33
CA ASP A 23 -7.28 13.49 21.91
C ASP A 23 -7.23 11.99 21.57
N PHE A 24 -8.29 11.51 20.91
CA PHE A 24 -8.43 10.11 20.50
C PHE A 24 -7.27 9.68 19.60
N GLY A 25 -6.80 10.55 18.71
CA GLY A 25 -5.68 10.27 17.82
C GLY A 25 -4.39 10.06 18.62
N LEU A 26 -4.11 10.93 19.59
CA LEU A 26 -2.96 10.79 20.48
C LEU A 26 -3.06 9.51 21.34
N LYS A 27 -4.27 9.19 21.84
CA LYS A 27 -4.51 7.94 22.58
C LYS A 27 -4.20 6.71 21.73
N VAL A 28 -4.71 6.65 20.50
CA VAL A 28 -4.42 5.56 19.55
C VAL A 28 -2.93 5.51 19.22
N GLN A 29 -2.30 6.65 18.94
CA GLN A 29 -0.87 6.72 18.65
C GLN A 29 -0.02 6.19 19.80
N ASN A 30 -0.32 6.59 21.04
CA ASN A 30 0.40 6.13 22.23
C ASN A 30 0.21 4.63 22.45
N HIS A 31 -1.03 4.13 22.30
CA HIS A 31 -1.31 2.69 22.41
C HIS A 31 -0.56 1.87 21.36
N LEU A 32 -0.55 2.31 20.10
CA LEU A 32 0.21 1.65 19.02
C LEU A 32 1.71 1.71 19.25
N LYS A 33 2.22 2.80 19.84
CA LYS A 33 3.64 2.96 20.18
C LYS A 33 4.06 2.01 21.31
N GLU A 34 3.26 1.91 22.36
CA GLU A 34 3.52 1.06 23.53
C GLU A 34 3.45 -0.43 23.17
N ASN A 35 2.55 -0.80 22.27
CA ASN A 35 2.28 -2.20 21.90
C ASN A 35 2.85 -2.58 20.51
N ALA A 36 3.77 -1.77 19.96
CA ALA A 36 4.30 -1.93 18.60
C ALA A 36 4.88 -3.33 18.33
N LYS A 37 5.62 -3.87 19.31
CA LYS A 37 6.24 -5.19 19.18
C LYS A 37 5.21 -6.31 19.13
N GLU A 38 4.16 -6.21 19.93
CA GLU A 38 3.11 -7.23 20.01
C GLU A 38 2.26 -7.25 18.73
N TYR A 39 1.86 -6.07 18.23
CA TYR A 39 0.97 -5.99 17.08
C TYR A 39 1.67 -6.10 15.73
N PHE A 40 2.93 -5.65 15.63
CA PHE A 40 3.61 -5.49 14.35
C PHE A 40 5.02 -6.09 14.29
N GLY A 41 5.54 -6.60 15.41
CA GLY A 41 6.85 -7.27 15.45
C GLY A 41 8.07 -6.34 15.39
N PHE A 42 7.90 -5.01 15.43
CA PHE A 42 9.01 -4.04 15.49
C PHE A 42 9.11 -3.35 16.86
N ILE A 43 10.28 -2.80 17.20
CA ILE A 43 10.58 -2.37 18.58
C ILE A 43 9.81 -1.10 18.96
N ARG A 44 9.79 -0.11 18.08
CA ARG A 44 9.08 1.17 18.27
C ARG A 44 8.83 1.84 16.91
N PRO A 45 7.81 2.71 16.77
CA PRO A 45 7.55 3.40 15.51
C PRO A 45 8.72 4.30 15.08
N ILE A 46 8.73 4.69 13.80
CA ILE A 46 9.60 5.78 13.34
C ILE A 46 9.22 7.08 14.08
N GLY A 47 10.22 7.87 14.46
CA GLY A 47 9.98 9.13 15.18
C GLY A 47 9.47 10.25 14.27
N ALA A 48 9.93 10.28 13.02
CA ALA A 48 9.51 11.22 12.00
C ALA A 48 9.63 10.57 10.62
N SER A 49 8.71 10.91 9.72
CA SER A 49 8.78 10.56 8.30
C SER A 49 10.05 11.13 7.65
N GLU A 50 10.45 10.57 6.52
CA GLU A 50 11.44 11.23 5.66
C GLU A 50 10.82 12.46 4.99
N SER A 51 11.63 13.51 4.80
CA SER A 51 11.21 14.76 4.15
C SER A 51 11.83 14.94 2.76
N VAL A 52 12.65 14.00 2.32
CA VAL A 52 13.37 14.05 1.05
C VAL A 52 13.10 12.80 0.23
N THR A 53 13.10 12.96 -1.09
CA THR A 53 13.01 11.86 -2.04
C THR A 53 14.42 11.46 -2.48
N VAL A 54 14.71 10.16 -2.45
CA VAL A 54 15.98 9.61 -2.94
C VAL A 54 15.75 8.98 -4.32
N PRO A 55 16.44 9.43 -5.38
CA PRO A 55 16.35 8.79 -6.68
C PRO A 55 16.95 7.38 -6.65
N ARG A 56 16.35 6.46 -7.41
CA ARG A 56 16.88 5.10 -7.56
C ARG A 56 18.10 5.12 -8.46
N ILE A 57 19.24 4.66 -7.96
CA ILE A 57 20.48 4.49 -8.71
C ILE A 57 21.07 3.07 -8.49
N PRO A 58 21.92 2.57 -9.41
CA PRO A 58 22.60 1.29 -9.24
C PRO A 58 23.44 1.24 -7.95
N GLY A 59 23.48 0.07 -7.30
CA GLY A 59 24.30 -0.17 -6.10
C GLY A 59 23.67 0.21 -4.76
N GLN A 60 22.57 0.96 -4.74
CA GLN A 60 21.85 1.25 -3.49
C GLN A 60 21.31 -0.02 -2.83
N THR A 61 21.43 -0.06 -1.51
CA THR A 61 20.74 -1.01 -0.63
C THR A 61 19.28 -0.58 -0.40
N ALA A 62 18.48 -1.44 0.24
CA ALA A 62 17.12 -1.06 0.63
C ALA A 62 17.13 0.12 1.61
N LEU A 63 18.06 0.13 2.57
CA LEU A 63 18.12 1.16 3.62
C LEU A 63 18.56 2.54 3.10
N ASP A 64 19.14 2.60 1.90
CA ASP A 64 19.41 3.88 1.23
C ASP A 64 18.14 4.51 0.64
N LEU A 65 17.06 3.72 0.50
CA LEU A 65 15.82 4.12 -0.17
C LEU A 65 14.62 4.23 0.78
N ILE A 66 14.61 3.45 1.87
CA ILE A 66 13.48 3.41 2.80
C ILE A 66 13.95 3.60 4.24
N LYS A 67 13.24 4.46 4.99
CA LYS A 67 13.37 4.56 6.44
C LYS A 67 12.53 3.48 7.09
N LEU A 68 13.15 2.69 7.96
CA LEU A 68 12.49 1.63 8.69
C LEU A 68 12.38 1.93 10.18
N ALA A 69 11.34 1.38 10.81
CA ALA A 69 11.24 1.33 12.26
C ALA A 69 12.37 0.49 12.86
N PRO A 70 12.90 0.85 14.04
CA PRO A 70 13.92 0.06 14.73
C PRO A 70 13.57 -1.42 14.88
N GLY A 71 14.54 -2.28 14.55
CA GLY A 71 14.41 -3.74 14.57
C GLY A 71 14.04 -4.36 13.22
N LEU A 72 13.53 -3.58 12.27
CA LEU A 72 13.25 -4.04 10.92
C LEU A 72 14.50 -4.05 10.05
N LYS A 73 14.52 -4.96 9.08
CA LYS A 73 15.51 -5.06 8.01
C LYS A 73 14.77 -5.20 6.70
N ALA A 74 15.35 -4.70 5.62
CA ALA A 74 14.84 -4.90 4.27
C ALA A 74 15.97 -5.27 3.32
N SER A 75 15.61 -6.03 2.31
CA SER A 75 16.44 -6.35 1.16
C SER A 75 15.63 -6.10 -0.11
N ILE A 76 16.33 -5.83 -1.19
CA ILE A 76 15.70 -5.65 -2.50
C ILE A 76 15.58 -7.02 -3.15
N VAL A 77 14.35 -7.47 -3.40
CA VAL A 77 14.10 -8.75 -4.10
C VAL A 77 14.45 -8.62 -5.58
N THR A 78 13.97 -7.57 -6.26
CA THR A 78 14.30 -7.30 -7.65
C THR A 78 14.33 -5.81 -7.98
N ARG A 79 15.12 -5.45 -9.00
CA ARG A 79 15.10 -4.13 -9.66
C ARG A 79 14.69 -4.25 -11.13
N LYS A 80 14.24 -5.44 -11.56
CA LYS A 80 13.96 -5.78 -12.96
C LYS A 80 12.46 -5.85 -13.29
N ALA A 81 11.59 -5.58 -12.31
CA ALA A 81 10.15 -5.51 -12.53
C ALA A 81 9.82 -4.35 -13.50
N GLY A 82 8.68 -4.46 -14.18
CA GLY A 82 8.13 -3.37 -14.98
C GLY A 82 7.97 -2.10 -14.13
N ASN A 83 8.02 -0.94 -14.80
CA ASN A 83 7.72 0.33 -14.13
C ASN A 83 6.27 0.32 -13.60
N SER A 84 5.98 1.06 -12.53
CA SER A 84 4.65 1.05 -11.89
C SER A 84 4.19 -0.37 -11.50
N SER A 85 5.10 -1.16 -10.91
CA SER A 85 4.73 -2.41 -10.26
C SER A 85 3.87 -2.08 -9.05
N ASP A 86 2.60 -2.45 -9.14
CA ASP A 86 1.58 -2.21 -8.11
C ASP A 86 1.18 -3.54 -7.47
N MET A 87 -0.06 -3.64 -6.98
CA MET A 87 -0.66 -4.69 -6.17
C MET A 87 0.00 -6.05 -6.37
N MET A 88 0.25 -6.71 -5.26
CA MET A 88 1.04 -7.93 -5.20
C MET A 88 0.29 -9.03 -4.48
N ALA A 89 0.41 -10.25 -4.99
CA ALA A 89 -0.05 -11.47 -4.34
C ALA A 89 1.12 -12.45 -4.17
N PHE A 90 1.15 -13.14 -3.04
CA PHE A 90 2.08 -14.24 -2.81
C PHE A 90 1.61 -15.51 -3.51
N TRP A 91 2.55 -16.26 -4.08
CA TRP A 91 2.27 -17.50 -4.82
C TRP A 91 3.27 -18.61 -4.48
N PRO A 92 2.83 -19.88 -4.35
CA PRO A 92 1.44 -20.36 -4.45
C PRO A 92 0.65 -20.23 -3.14
N SER A 93 1.27 -19.77 -2.04
CA SER A 93 0.60 -19.59 -0.75
C SER A 93 1.19 -18.44 0.04
N ASP A 94 0.45 -17.98 1.05
CA ASP A 94 0.90 -16.90 1.95
C ASP A 94 1.88 -17.42 3.02
N THR A 95 1.89 -18.74 3.26
CA THR A 95 2.73 -19.36 4.29
C THR A 95 4.10 -19.80 3.78
N ASN A 96 4.20 -20.19 2.51
CA ASN A 96 5.44 -20.59 1.88
C ASN A 96 5.49 -20.13 0.41
N PRO A 97 5.48 -18.80 0.17
CA PRO A 97 5.57 -18.29 -1.18
C PRO A 97 6.94 -18.56 -1.79
N THR A 98 6.94 -18.86 -3.07
CA THR A 98 8.15 -18.90 -3.90
C THR A 98 8.24 -17.69 -4.82
N HIS A 99 7.09 -17.04 -5.09
CA HIS A 99 6.97 -15.93 -6.00
C HIS A 99 6.07 -14.83 -5.44
N ILE A 100 6.33 -13.62 -5.92
CA ILE A 100 5.36 -12.52 -5.94
C ILE A 100 4.74 -12.52 -7.34
N VAL A 101 3.43 -12.37 -7.43
CA VAL A 101 2.74 -12.02 -8.68
C VAL A 101 2.29 -10.58 -8.54
N THR A 102 2.67 -9.72 -9.48
CA THR A 102 2.45 -8.27 -9.40
C THR A 102 1.80 -7.74 -10.67
N CYS A 103 0.86 -6.81 -10.47
CA CYS A 103 0.35 -5.97 -11.52
C CYS A 103 1.38 -4.92 -11.94
N ILE A 104 1.39 -4.59 -13.23
CA ILE A 104 2.21 -3.53 -13.82
C ILE A 104 1.26 -2.48 -14.43
N GLU A 105 1.18 -1.32 -13.81
CA GLU A 105 0.29 -0.21 -14.17
C GLU A 105 1.01 0.79 -15.11
N ALA A 106 1.49 0.29 -16.24
CA ALA A 106 2.33 1.05 -17.18
C ALA A 106 1.66 1.31 -18.54
N GLY A 107 0.33 1.18 -18.64
CA GLY A 107 -0.37 1.23 -19.93
C GLY A 107 -0.16 -0.01 -20.78
N ASN A 108 -0.62 0.05 -22.03
CA ASN A 108 -0.48 -0.99 -23.07
C ASN A 108 0.37 -0.55 -24.27
N THR A 109 1.38 0.28 -24.06
CA THR A 109 2.23 0.81 -25.14
C THR A 109 3.08 -0.28 -25.79
N GLU A 110 3.36 -0.18 -27.09
CA GLU A 110 4.29 -1.07 -27.79
C GLU A 110 5.73 -0.85 -27.31
N VAL A 111 6.38 -1.93 -26.86
CA VAL A 111 7.79 -1.95 -26.39
C VAL A 111 8.69 -2.79 -27.29
N GLY A 112 8.21 -3.14 -28.49
CA GLY A 112 8.95 -3.88 -29.51
C GLY A 112 8.04 -4.80 -30.31
N THR A 113 8.62 -5.80 -30.96
CA THR A 113 7.90 -6.74 -31.83
C THR A 113 8.27 -8.18 -31.47
N PHE A 114 7.28 -9.07 -31.44
CA PHE A 114 7.53 -10.51 -31.29
C PHE A 114 8.13 -11.10 -32.58
N PRO A 115 8.80 -12.28 -32.52
CA PRO A 115 9.28 -12.97 -33.72
C PRO A 115 8.19 -13.27 -34.76
N SER A 116 6.93 -13.33 -34.32
CA SER A 116 5.75 -13.47 -35.20
C SER A 116 5.37 -12.21 -35.98
N GLY A 117 6.05 -11.08 -35.74
CA GLY A 117 5.72 -9.77 -36.32
C GLY A 117 4.64 -8.99 -35.57
N GLN A 118 4.06 -9.56 -34.51
CA GLN A 118 3.04 -8.88 -33.70
C GLN A 118 3.66 -7.85 -32.75
N PRO A 119 2.99 -6.70 -32.49
CA PRO A 119 3.40 -5.75 -31.46
C PRO A 119 3.56 -6.43 -30.10
N LYS A 120 4.67 -6.15 -29.42
CA LYS A 120 4.94 -6.58 -28.05
C LYS A 120 4.58 -5.43 -27.13
N LEU A 121 3.45 -5.54 -26.46
CA LEU A 121 2.97 -4.50 -25.53
C LEU A 121 3.71 -4.56 -24.19
N THR A 122 3.64 -3.49 -23.41
CA THR A 122 4.09 -3.42 -22.00
C THR A 122 3.60 -4.63 -21.17
N PRO A 123 4.39 -5.09 -20.18
CA PRO A 123 3.91 -6.08 -19.22
C PRO A 123 2.68 -5.58 -18.48
N SER A 124 1.75 -6.50 -18.19
CA SER A 124 0.59 -6.22 -17.33
C SER A 124 0.63 -7.05 -16.05
N VAL A 125 1.05 -8.32 -16.14
CA VAL A 125 1.29 -9.15 -14.97
C VAL A 125 2.66 -9.79 -15.06
N GLN A 126 3.41 -9.74 -13.96
CA GLN A 126 4.72 -10.38 -13.83
C GLN A 126 4.78 -11.27 -12.59
N THR A 127 5.55 -12.35 -12.67
CA THR A 127 6.00 -13.08 -11.50
C THR A 127 7.43 -12.69 -11.17
N VAL A 128 7.74 -12.65 -9.87
CA VAL A 128 9.09 -12.39 -9.34
C VAL A 128 9.45 -13.52 -8.39
N SER A 129 10.53 -14.25 -8.68
CA SER A 129 11.06 -15.26 -7.77
C SER A 129 11.58 -14.61 -6.48
N LEU A 130 11.12 -15.08 -5.33
CA LEU A 130 11.59 -14.58 -4.03
C LEU A 130 13.04 -15.00 -3.74
N ALA A 131 13.48 -16.12 -4.28
CA ALA A 131 14.83 -16.65 -4.06
C ALA A 131 15.88 -15.95 -4.94
N THR A 132 15.53 -15.63 -6.18
CA THR A 132 16.50 -15.16 -7.20
C THR A 132 16.25 -13.74 -7.69
N GLY A 133 15.07 -13.17 -7.44
CA GLY A 133 14.67 -11.88 -8.01
C GLY A 133 14.38 -11.91 -9.50
N GLU A 134 14.37 -13.10 -10.12
CA GLU A 134 14.06 -13.29 -11.53
C GLU A 134 12.63 -12.86 -11.84
N VAL A 135 12.45 -12.12 -12.94
CA VAL A 135 11.15 -11.58 -13.35
C VAL A 135 10.70 -12.26 -14.63
N LYS A 136 9.47 -12.78 -14.64
CA LYS A 136 8.81 -13.33 -15.83
C LYS A 136 7.54 -12.56 -16.11
N THR A 137 7.38 -12.08 -17.35
CA THR A 137 6.09 -11.52 -17.79
C THR A 137 5.16 -12.65 -18.19
N ILE A 138 3.98 -12.70 -17.59
CA ILE A 138 2.97 -13.74 -17.85
C ILE A 138 1.73 -13.21 -18.58
N LEU A 139 1.46 -11.90 -18.49
CA LEU A 139 0.39 -11.23 -19.24
C LEU A 139 0.84 -9.85 -19.72
N ARG A 140 0.30 -9.42 -20.86
CA ARG A 140 0.52 -8.12 -21.51
C ARG A 140 -0.79 -7.58 -22.07
N GLY A 141 -0.87 -6.27 -22.26
CA GLY A 141 -1.92 -5.63 -23.06
C GLY A 141 -3.01 -4.90 -22.28
N MET A 142 -3.01 -4.96 -20.95
CA MET A 142 -3.90 -4.14 -20.12
C MET A 142 -3.48 -2.65 -20.14
N THR A 143 -4.43 -1.73 -20.13
CA THR A 143 -4.25 -0.28 -20.00
C THR A 143 -3.90 0.14 -18.57
N GLY A 144 -4.30 -0.63 -17.57
CA GLY A 144 -3.91 -0.42 -16.17
C GLY A 144 -4.21 -1.66 -15.35
N CYS A 145 -3.21 -2.49 -15.03
CA CYS A 145 -3.42 -3.61 -14.11
C CYS A 145 -3.44 -3.05 -12.69
N ASP A 146 -4.60 -3.07 -12.05
CA ASP A 146 -4.73 -2.76 -10.62
C ASP A 146 -5.80 -3.66 -10.01
N GLY A 147 -5.40 -4.41 -8.99
CA GLY A 147 -6.11 -5.57 -8.49
C GLY A 147 -5.45 -6.87 -8.92
N ILE A 148 -4.81 -7.52 -7.97
CA ILE A 148 -4.33 -8.89 -8.11
C ILE A 148 -4.60 -9.68 -6.85
N ARG A 149 -5.20 -10.87 -6.98
CA ARG A 149 -5.43 -11.77 -5.85
C ARG A 149 -5.26 -13.22 -6.22
N ARG A 150 -4.74 -14.00 -5.28
CA ARG A 150 -4.78 -15.45 -5.34
C ARG A 150 -6.17 -15.93 -4.92
N THR A 151 -6.75 -16.81 -5.73
CA THR A 151 -8.05 -17.42 -5.43
C THR A 151 -7.90 -18.60 -4.46
N PRO A 152 -8.97 -19.00 -3.76
CA PRO A 152 -8.95 -20.20 -2.92
C PRO A 152 -8.66 -21.51 -3.67
N TRP A 153 -8.93 -21.57 -4.97
CA TRP A 153 -8.66 -22.73 -5.85
C TRP A 153 -7.32 -22.61 -6.59
N ASN A 154 -6.42 -21.75 -6.09
CA ASN A 154 -5.03 -21.64 -6.51
C ASN A 154 -4.87 -21.23 -7.98
N THR A 155 -5.50 -20.12 -8.33
CA THR A 155 -5.28 -19.34 -9.56
C THR A 155 -4.97 -17.89 -9.17
N ILE A 156 -4.60 -17.06 -10.13
CA ILE A 156 -4.47 -15.60 -9.93
C ILE A 156 -5.58 -14.90 -10.69
N VAL A 157 -6.34 -14.03 -10.03
CA VAL A 157 -7.20 -13.05 -10.69
C VAL A 157 -6.44 -11.73 -10.77
N ALA A 158 -6.41 -11.14 -11.96
CA ALA A 158 -5.94 -9.78 -12.21
C ALA A 158 -7.07 -8.94 -12.83
N THR A 159 -7.18 -7.68 -12.44
CA THR A 159 -8.21 -6.76 -12.94
C THR A 159 -7.59 -5.53 -13.59
N GLU A 160 -8.35 -4.93 -14.49
CA GLU A 160 -7.97 -3.72 -15.21
C GLU A 160 -8.73 -2.50 -14.67
N GLU A 161 -8.01 -1.47 -14.25
CA GLU A 161 -8.56 -0.21 -13.76
C GLU A 161 -8.95 0.71 -14.93
N THR A 162 -10.05 0.36 -15.58
CA THR A 162 -10.70 1.18 -16.61
C THR A 162 -12.21 0.91 -16.60
N ASP A 163 -13.00 1.83 -17.15
CA ASP A 163 -14.47 1.78 -17.12
C ASP A 163 -15.05 0.50 -17.75
N ASP A 164 -14.35 -0.07 -18.73
CA ASP A 164 -14.69 -1.29 -19.47
C ASP A 164 -13.66 -2.42 -19.26
N GLY A 165 -12.95 -2.38 -18.14
CA GLY A 165 -11.83 -3.28 -17.84
C GLY A 165 -12.19 -4.75 -17.69
N GLY A 166 -11.23 -5.61 -18.04
CA GLY A 166 -11.39 -7.05 -17.89
C GLY A 166 -11.06 -7.57 -16.49
N LEU A 167 -11.65 -8.73 -16.16
CA LEU A 167 -11.17 -9.62 -15.11
C LEU A 167 -10.54 -10.85 -15.76
N TYR A 168 -9.29 -11.13 -15.42
CA TYR A 168 -8.49 -12.19 -16.03
C TYR A 168 -8.11 -13.19 -14.96
N GLU A 169 -8.53 -14.43 -15.14
CA GLU A 169 -8.08 -15.54 -14.31
C GLU A 169 -6.93 -16.28 -15.00
N ILE A 170 -5.81 -16.39 -14.32
CA ILE A 170 -4.56 -16.99 -14.78
C ILE A 170 -4.36 -18.30 -14.03
N LEU A 171 -4.29 -19.39 -14.82
CA LEU A 171 -4.14 -20.78 -14.37
C LEU A 171 -2.67 -21.19 -14.22
#